data_AF-A0A5J5S5T0-F1
#
_entry.id   AF-A0A5J5S5T0-F1
#
_cell.length_a   1.000
_cell.length_b   1.000
_cell.length_c   1.000
_cell.angle_alpha   90.00
_cell.angle_beta   90.00
_cell.angle_gamma   90.00
#
_symmetry.space_group_name_H-M   'P 1'
#
loop_
_entity.id
_entity.type
_entity.pdbx_description
1 polymer ?
#
loop_
_entity_poly.entity_id
_entity_poly.type
_entity_poly.pdbx_seq_one_letter_code
_entity_poly.pdbx_strand_id
1 'polypeptide(L)'
;MLVRAGPLRALVGVQFREGGDADSVPRVFIKTLQDRVLKQEQQEAMLKRWPPALVFALESDHSPFFSMPTLLFAFLLKAVASIKAAT
;
A
#
# COMPACT_ATOMS: atom_id res chain seq x y z
N MET A 1 22.06 3.11 -7.03
CA MET A 1 20.66 2.85 -6.63
C MET A 1 19.77 3.86 -7.31
N LEU A 2 18.60 3.43 -7.81
CA LEU A 2 17.62 4.32 -8.47
C LEU A 2 16.81 5.18 -7.46
N VAL A 3 16.92 4.91 -6.16
CA VAL A 3 16.25 5.65 -5.08
C VAL A 3 17.27 6.00 -4.00
N ARG A 4 17.11 7.18 -3.38
CA ARG A 4 17.83 7.54 -2.15
C ARG A 4 17.42 6.60 -1.01
N ALA A 5 18.31 6.38 -0.05
CA ALA A 5 17.98 5.57 1.12
C ALA A 5 16.73 6.13 1.82
N GLY A 6 15.80 5.23 2.18
CA GLY A 6 14.56 5.60 2.85
C GLY A 6 14.82 6.24 4.21
N PRO A 7 13.96 7.17 4.67
CA PRO A 7 14.14 7.88 5.93
C PRO A 7 13.77 7.01 7.15
N LEU A 8 14.46 5.87 7.34
CA LEU A 8 14.13 4.89 8.39
C LEU A 8 14.12 5.50 9.80
N ARG A 9 14.92 6.54 10.05
CA ARG A 9 14.93 7.27 11.33
C ARG A 9 13.62 7.98 11.63
N ALA A 10 12.90 8.45 10.61
CA ALA A 10 11.61 9.11 10.79
C ALA A 10 10.50 8.13 11.22
N LEU A 11 10.71 6.83 11.01
CA LEU A 11 9.79 5.78 11.43
C LEU A 11 10.03 5.33 12.88
N VAL A 12 11.19 5.66 13.46
CA VAL A 12 11.54 5.30 14.84
C VAL A 12 10.72 6.16 15.80
N GLY A 13 9.89 5.51 16.62
CA GLY A 13 9.10 6.19 17.65
C GLY A 13 7.84 6.89 17.13
N VAL A 14 7.45 6.66 15.87
CA VAL A 14 6.18 7.19 15.36
C VAL A 14 5.02 6.58 16.17
N GLN A 15 4.13 7.44 16.65
CA GLN A 15 2.92 7.02 17.34
C GLN A 15 1.71 7.39 16.48
N PHE A 16 0.87 6.40 16.19
CA PHE A 16 -0.41 6.62 15.54
C PHE A 16 -1.45 6.86 16.63
N ARG A 17 -2.06 8.05 16.62
CA ARG A 17 -3.27 8.30 17.40
C ARG A 17 -4.45 7.81 16.57
N GLU A 18 -5.33 7.03 17.16
CA GLU A 18 -6.59 6.67 16.52
C GLU A 18 -7.42 7.95 16.34
N GLY A 19 -7.69 8.31 15.10
CA GLY A 19 -8.52 9.44 14.72
C GLY A 19 -9.51 8.98 13.66
N GLY A 20 -10.81 9.08 13.96
CA GLY A 20 -11.88 8.52 13.12
C GLY A 20 -11.93 9.09 11.70
N ASP A 21 -11.35 10.26 11.47
CA ASP A 21 -11.36 10.92 10.16
C ASP A 21 -10.64 10.11 9.08
N ALA A 22 -9.60 9.34 9.43
CA ALA A 22 -8.86 8.52 8.47
C ALA A 22 -9.68 7.35 7.92
N ASP A 23 -10.75 6.95 8.62
CA ASP A 23 -11.67 5.91 8.17
C ASP A 23 -12.76 6.41 7.21
N SER A 24 -12.94 7.73 7.09
CA SER A 24 -13.84 8.31 6.10
C SER A 24 -13.33 8.17 4.66
N VAL A 25 -12.02 7.95 4.48
CA VAL A 25 -11.38 7.87 3.17
C VAL A 25 -11.31 6.41 2.71
N PRO A 26 -11.84 6.05 1.53
CA PRO A 26 -11.73 4.70 1.00
C PRO A 26 -10.27 4.35 0.72
N ARG A 27 -9.81 3.23 1.28
CA ARG A 27 -8.44 2.73 1.12
C ARG A 27 -8.40 1.57 0.13
N VAL A 28 -7.34 1.53 -0.68
CA VAL A 28 -7.02 0.41 -1.55
C VAL A 28 -5.62 -0.07 -1.22
N PHE A 29 -5.43 -1.38 -1.10
CA PHE A 29 -4.13 -1.99 -0.83
C PHE A 29 -3.69 -2.82 -2.03
N ILE A 30 -2.47 -2.58 -2.55
CA ILE A 30 -1.87 -3.39 -3.60
C ILE A 30 -0.73 -4.19 -2.98
N LYS A 31 -0.92 -5.50 -2.85
CA LYS A 31 0.08 -6.43 -2.33
C LYS A 31 1.16 -6.68 -3.37
N THR A 32 2.41 -6.63 -2.96
CA THR A 32 3.59 -6.96 -3.74
C THR A 32 4.08 -8.34 -3.31
N LEU A 33 3.92 -9.34 -4.17
CA LEU A 33 4.08 -10.75 -3.79
C LEU A 33 5.55 -11.18 -3.63
N GLN A 34 6.49 -10.45 -4.22
CA GLN A 34 7.92 -10.72 -4.17
C GLN A 34 8.68 -9.70 -3.29
N ASP A 35 7.95 -9.01 -2.41
CA ASP A 35 8.50 -8.01 -1.51
C ASP A 35 9.44 -8.65 -0.46
N ARG A 36 10.67 -8.16 -0.41
CA ARG A 36 11.71 -8.59 0.54
C ARG A 36 11.94 -7.59 1.68
N VAL A 37 11.31 -6.42 1.62
CA VAL A 37 11.37 -5.37 2.64
C VAL A 37 10.20 -5.52 3.61
N LEU A 38 8.98 -5.66 3.07
CA LEU A 38 7.75 -5.89 3.82
C LEU A 38 7.21 -7.28 3.47
N LYS A 39 7.52 -8.26 4.31
CA LYS A 39 7.16 -9.67 4.07
C LYS A 39 5.65 -9.88 4.00
N GLN A 40 5.22 -10.97 3.37
CA GLN A 40 3.79 -11.30 3.23
C GLN A 40 3.06 -11.32 4.57
N GLU A 41 3.66 -11.88 5.62
CA GLU A 41 3.04 -11.96 6.94
C GLU A 41 2.80 -10.57 7.54
N GLN A 42 3.69 -9.62 7.25
CA GLN A 42 3.56 -8.23 7.70
C GLN A 42 2.47 -7.50 6.90
N GLN A 43 2.40 -7.72 5.59
CA GLN A 43 1.31 -7.19 4.76
C GLN A 43 -0.05 -7.72 5.23
N GLU A 44 -0.15 -9.01 5.56
CA GLU A 44 -1.38 -9.59 6.12
C GLU A 44 -1.74 -9.00 7.49
N ALA A 45 -0.76 -8.79 8.36
CA ALA A 45 -0.99 -8.14 9.64
C ALA A 45 -1.51 -6.71 9.48
N MET A 46 -1.02 -5.96 8.48
CA MET A 46 -1.53 -4.62 8.15
C MET A 46 -2.98 -4.66 7.67
N LEU A 47 -3.33 -5.60 6.77
CA LEU A 47 -4.70 -5.77 6.28
C LEU A 47 -5.68 -6.13 7.40
N LYS A 48 -5.26 -7.01 8.32
CA LYS A 48 -6.08 -7.38 9.50
C LYS A 48 -6.26 -6.22 10.46
N ARG A 49 -5.19 -5.45 10.70
CA ARG A 49 -5.22 -4.30 11.61
C ARG A 49 -6.08 -3.16 11.06
N TRP A 50 -6.03 -2.92 9.75
CA TRP A 50 -6.74 -1.82 9.13
C TRP A 50 -7.32 -2.23 7.75
N PRO A 51 -8.50 -2.87 7.73
CA PRO A 51 -9.09 -3.40 6.51
C PRO A 51 -9.33 -2.28 5.46
N PRO A 52 -8.84 -2.44 4.22
CA PRO A 52 -9.16 -1.55 3.12
C PRO A 52 -10.47 -1.96 2.43
N ALA A 53 -10.99 -1.08 1.56
CA ALA A 53 -12.17 -1.38 0.75
C ALA A 53 -11.86 -2.37 -0.38
N LEU A 54 -10.64 -2.32 -0.93
CA LEU A 54 -10.20 -3.17 -2.03
C LEU A 54 -8.76 -3.64 -1.81
N VAL A 55 -8.49 -4.87 -2.24
CA VAL A 55 -7.16 -5.48 -2.21
C VAL A 55 -6.84 -6.04 -3.60
N PHE A 56 -5.67 -5.70 -4.12
CA PHE A 56 -5.09 -6.30 -5.32
C PHE A 56 -3.81 -7.05 -4.96
N ALA A 57 -3.41 -8.01 -5.80
CA ALA A 57 -2.15 -8.72 -5.66
C ALA A 57 -1.36 -8.61 -6.97
N LEU A 58 -0.10 -8.20 -6.85
CA LEU A 58 0.81 -7.94 -7.96
C LEU A 58 2.09 -8.77 -7.79
N GLU A 59 2.45 -9.53 -8.82
CA GLU A 59 3.71 -10.28 -8.91
C GLU A 59 4.89 -9.33 -9.12
N SER A 60 5.27 -8.64 -8.05
CA SER A 60 6.25 -7.54 -8.07
C SER A 60 7.03 -7.49 -6.76
N ASP A 61 8.23 -6.90 -6.84
CA ASP A 61 9.06 -6.57 -5.67
C ASP A 61 8.49 -5.37 -4.87
N HIS A 62 9.26 -4.88 -3.90
CA HIS A 62 8.86 -3.74 -3.05
C HIS A 62 8.61 -2.44 -3.85
N SER A 63 9.14 -2.33 -5.07
CA SER A 63 9.07 -1.14 -5.91
C SER A 63 8.34 -1.43 -7.23
N PRO A 64 7.00 -1.64 -7.21
CA PRO A 64 6.23 -2.00 -8.39
C PRO A 64 6.27 -0.96 -9.51
N PHE A 65 6.57 0.29 -9.16
CA PHE A 65 6.79 1.38 -10.12
C PHE A 65 8.10 1.22 -10.93
N PHE A 66 9.03 0.36 -10.49
CA PHE A 66 10.19 -0.05 -11.29
C PHE A 66 10.02 -1.44 -11.87
N SER A 67 9.61 -2.42 -11.05
CA SER A 67 9.57 -3.82 -11.49
C SER A 67 8.39 -4.11 -12.41
N MET A 68 7.21 -3.54 -12.16
CA MET A 68 5.96 -3.83 -12.90
C MET A 68 5.13 -2.56 -13.20
N PRO A 69 5.70 -1.51 -13.82
CA PRO A 69 5.07 -0.18 -13.92
C PRO A 69 3.73 -0.19 -14.68
N THR A 70 3.64 -0.94 -15.77
CA THR A 70 2.42 -1.02 -16.59
C THR A 70 1.28 -1.71 -15.86
N LEU A 71 1.57 -2.80 -15.12
CA LEU A 71 0.57 -3.52 -14.35
C LEU A 71 0.12 -2.71 -13.12
N LEU A 72 1.07 -2.03 -12.46
CA LEU A 72 0.74 -1.09 -11.39
C LEU A 72 -0.23 -0.01 -11.88
N PHE A 73 0.05 0.60 -13.04
CA PHE A 73 -0.84 1.59 -13.64
C PHE A 73 -2.24 1.04 -13.93
N ALA A 74 -2.33 -0.17 -14.49
CA ALA A 74 -3.62 -0.82 -14.72
C ALA A 74 -4.42 -1.05 -13.43
N PHE A 75 -3.75 -1.39 -12.32
CA PHE A 75 -4.40 -1.54 -11.02
C PHE A 75 -4.86 -0.22 -10.43
N LEU A 76 -4.09 0.86 -10.62
CA LEU A 76 -4.52 2.21 -10.22
C LEU A 76 -5.78 2.66 -10.96
N LEU A 77 -5.86 2.42 -12.27
CA LEU A 77 -7.08 2.71 -13.03
C LEU A 77 -8.28 1.91 -12.52
N LYS A 78 -8.09 0.60 -12.25
CA LYS A 78 -9.15 -0.23 -11.66
C LYS A 78 -9.57 0.27 -10.28
N ALA A 79 -8.62 0.69 -9.45
CA ALA A 79 -8.90 1.24 -8.12
C ALA A 79 -9.78 2.49 -8.22
N VAL A 80 -9.39 3.47 -9.05
CA VAL A 80 -10.14 4.72 -9.26
C VAL A 80 -11.54 4.46 -9.80
N ALA A 81 -11.71 3.50 -10.71
CA ALA A 81 -13.02 3.13 -11.23
C ALA A 81 -13.92 2.43 -10.19
N SER A 82 -13.33 1.85 -9.14
CA SER A 82 -14.05 1.02 -8.16
C SER A 82 -14.37 1.75 -6.85
N ILE A 83 -13.58 2.77 -6.49
CA ILE A 83 -13.84 3.59 -5.29
C ILE A 83 -14.78 4.74 -5.62
N LYS A 84 -15.79 4.97 -4.78
CA LYS A 84 -16.56 6.21 -4.81
C LYS A 84 -15.79 7.26 -4.01
N ALA A 85 -15.46 8.39 -4.63
CA ALA A 85 -14.95 9.52 -3.88
C ALA A 85 -16.02 9.96 -2.88
N ALA A 86 -15.62 10.22 -1.63
CA ALA A 86 -16.47 10.95 -0.70
C ALA A 86 -16.64 12.38 -1.28
N THR A 87 -17.82 12.67 -1.80
CA THR A 87 -18.26 14.03 -2.18
C THR A 87 -18.49 14.89 -0.96
#